data_AF-A0A809ZX18-F1
#
_entry.id   AF-A0A809ZX18-F1
#
_cell.length_a   1.000
_cell.length_b   1.000
_cell.length_c   1.000
_cell.angle_alpha   90.00
_cell.angle_beta   90.00
_cell.angle_gamma   90.00
#
_symmetry.space_group_name_H-M   'P 1'
#
loop_
_entity.id
_entity.type
_entity.pdbx_description
1 polymer ?
#
loop_
_entity_poly.entity_id
_entity_poly.type
_entity_poly.pdbx_seq_one_letter_code
_entity_poly.pdbx_strand_id
1 'polypeptide(L)'
;MDDLDVPIRFNGAQRDRAVVVIGSGGAAYNTIEEVQRQIASVVFRPEVKNRGWPETRSNFKIFETSTLALNGVRNVVREVVAAASEPIDPTEAPLKAAAMKESLFGAVDAVFANLVSARWTVRPNDERQFKIFQDIRALLSGDLAQPIYSEEIARELGLSVRTLHDVVRRYRGMSLHRYLRLRRLWLVRQRLLAGADSVKAVALAFGFWHLSDFSRSYRDRFGEAPSETLERGRRR
;
A
#
# COMPACT_ATOMS: atom_id res chain seq x y z
N MET A 1 13.64 -14.60 -12.63
CA MET A 1 13.09 -14.46 -13.99
C MET A 1 11.69 -13.89 -13.81
N ASP A 2 11.57 -12.56 -13.85
CA ASP A 2 10.32 -11.81 -13.67
C ASP A 2 9.63 -11.73 -15.04
N ASP A 3 9.42 -12.89 -15.69
CA ASP A 3 8.92 -13.02 -17.08
C ASP A 3 7.41 -12.71 -17.22
N LEU A 4 6.82 -12.17 -16.17
CA LEU A 4 5.46 -11.67 -16.22
C LEU A 4 5.53 -10.27 -16.82
N ASP A 5 5.29 -10.17 -18.12
CA ASP A 5 5.04 -8.92 -18.89
C ASP A 5 3.76 -8.19 -18.42
N VAL A 6 3.30 -8.50 -17.20
CA VAL A 6 2.12 -7.92 -16.56
C VAL A 6 2.56 -6.70 -15.75
N PRO A 7 2.18 -5.49 -16.13
CA PRO A 7 2.75 -4.29 -15.54
C PRO A 7 2.27 -4.04 -14.11
N ILE A 8 3.13 -3.43 -13.30
CA ILE A 8 2.78 -2.98 -11.94
C ILE A 8 2.24 -1.55 -12.03
N ARG A 9 1.14 -1.24 -11.34
CA ARG A 9 0.69 0.16 -11.21
C ARG A 9 1.16 0.73 -9.88
N PHE A 10 2.00 1.75 -9.92
CA PHE A 10 2.42 2.52 -8.75
C PHE A 10 1.73 3.88 -8.75
N ASN A 11 0.91 4.17 -7.74
CA ASN A 11 0.08 5.39 -7.68
C ASN A 11 -0.70 5.62 -9.00
N GLY A 12 -1.21 4.54 -9.58
CA GLY A 12 -1.96 4.54 -10.84
C GLY A 12 -1.13 4.73 -12.11
N ALA A 13 0.20 4.90 -12.01
CA ALA A 13 1.10 4.87 -13.15
C ALA A 13 1.51 3.42 -13.44
N GLN A 14 1.12 2.91 -14.60
CA GLN A 14 1.46 1.56 -15.07
C GLN A 14 2.91 1.51 -15.57
N ARG A 15 3.65 0.45 -15.21
CA ARG A 15 5.04 0.24 -15.64
C ARG A 15 5.27 -1.20 -16.07
N ASP A 16 5.81 -1.33 -17.28
CA ASP A 16 6.10 -2.60 -17.94
C ASP A 16 7.52 -3.12 -17.59
N ARG A 17 8.27 -2.39 -16.75
CA ARG A 17 9.63 -2.72 -16.33
C ARG A 17 9.80 -2.58 -14.83
N ALA A 18 10.76 -3.32 -14.28
CA ALA A 18 11.13 -3.20 -12.89
C ALA A 18 11.79 -1.83 -12.63
N VAL A 19 11.24 -1.11 -11.66
CA VAL A 19 11.60 0.27 -11.33
C VAL A 19 12.08 0.35 -9.88
N VAL A 20 12.90 1.35 -9.57
CA VAL A 20 13.24 1.68 -8.18
C VAL A 20 12.37 2.85 -7.74
N VAL A 21 11.67 2.67 -6.63
CA VAL A 21 10.77 3.70 -6.09
C VAL A 21 11.29 4.16 -4.74
N ILE A 22 11.42 5.47 -4.58
CA ILE A 22 12.05 6.07 -3.41
C ILE A 22 11.15 7.19 -2.90
N GLY A 23 10.96 7.23 -1.60
CA GLY A 23 10.19 8.26 -0.90
C GLY A 23 10.82 8.57 0.44
N SER A 24 10.53 9.76 0.96
CA SER A 24 10.97 10.22 2.27
C SER A 24 9.87 10.02 3.31
N GLY A 25 10.19 10.35 4.56
CA GLY A 25 9.25 10.26 5.67
C GLY A 25 7.91 10.95 5.38
N GLY A 26 6.82 10.20 5.51
CA GLY A 26 5.44 10.69 5.30
C GLY A 26 4.85 10.43 3.90
N ALA A 27 5.63 9.90 2.96
CA ALA A 27 5.10 9.54 1.64
C ALA A 27 4.14 8.34 1.74
N ALA A 28 2.97 8.44 1.09
CA ALA A 28 2.01 7.33 0.95
C ALA A 28 2.04 6.78 -0.49
N TYR A 29 2.08 5.47 -0.64
CA TYR A 29 1.98 4.83 -1.95
C TYR A 29 0.89 3.77 -1.98
N ASN A 30 0.40 3.50 -3.19
CA ASN A 30 -0.41 2.33 -3.48
C ASN A 30 0.20 1.61 -4.68
N THR A 31 0.48 0.33 -4.50
CA THR A 31 0.87 -0.58 -5.57
C THR A 31 -0.32 -1.48 -5.91
N ILE A 32 -0.59 -1.67 -7.19
CA ILE A 32 -1.59 -2.63 -7.69
C ILE A 32 -0.84 -3.67 -8.50
N GLU A 33 -1.03 -4.92 -8.11
CA GLU A 33 -0.46 -6.10 -8.75
C GLU A 33 -1.61 -6.97 -9.26
N GLU A 34 -1.56 -7.31 -10.54
CA GLU A 34 -2.56 -8.15 -11.19
C GLU A 34 -2.14 -9.64 -11.20
N VAL A 35 -0.90 -9.92 -10.79
CA VAL A 35 -0.29 -11.25 -10.67
C VAL A 35 0.46 -11.34 -9.34
N GLN A 36 0.59 -12.54 -8.78
CA GLN A 36 1.36 -12.76 -7.57
C GLN A 36 2.85 -12.49 -7.84
N ARG A 37 3.44 -11.54 -7.11
CA ARG A 37 4.88 -11.26 -7.16
C ARG A 37 5.48 -11.30 -5.75
N GLN A 38 6.79 -11.48 -5.71
CA GLN A 38 7.56 -11.29 -4.48
C GLN A 38 8.10 -9.86 -4.47
N ILE A 39 7.71 -9.08 -3.47
CA ILE A 39 8.19 -7.72 -3.27
C ILE A 39 9.02 -7.68 -1.99
N ALA A 40 10.21 -7.08 -2.08
CA ALA A 40 10.97 -6.67 -0.91
C ALA A 40 10.85 -5.16 -0.71
N SER A 41 10.56 -4.74 0.52
CA SER A 41 10.58 -3.34 0.92
C SER A 41 11.70 -3.13 1.93
N VAL A 42 12.69 -2.31 1.58
CA VAL A 42 13.81 -1.96 2.46
C VAL A 42 13.56 -0.57 3.02
N VAL A 43 13.47 -0.47 4.35
CA VAL A 43 13.19 0.81 5.04
C VAL A 43 14.36 1.16 5.94
N PHE A 44 15.04 2.25 5.64
CA PHE A 44 16.14 2.75 6.47
C PHE A 44 15.59 3.68 7.57
N ARG A 45 15.97 3.41 8.82
CA ARG A 45 15.67 4.26 9.98
C ARG A 45 16.94 4.48 10.81
N PRO A 46 17.28 5.72 11.21
CA PRO A 46 16.62 6.98 10.84
C PRO A 46 16.74 7.27 9.33
N GLU A 47 16.04 8.31 8.85
CA GLU A 47 16.10 8.75 7.46
C GLU A 47 17.56 8.98 7.02
N VAL A 48 17.91 8.47 5.84
CA VAL A 48 19.25 8.62 5.26
C VAL A 48 19.39 10.03 4.72
N LYS A 49 20.39 10.76 5.22
CA LYS A 49 20.75 12.11 4.77
C LYS A 49 22.21 12.13 4.34
N ASN A 50 22.61 13.13 3.55
CA ASN A 50 24.01 13.39 3.19
C ASN A 50 24.72 12.29 2.38
N ARG A 51 23.98 11.46 1.63
CA ARG A 51 24.56 10.40 0.77
C ARG A 51 24.50 10.71 -0.73
N GLY A 52 24.11 11.94 -1.09
CA GLY A 52 23.92 12.36 -2.49
C GLY A 52 22.68 11.78 -3.18
N TRP A 53 21.84 11.04 -2.45
CA TRP A 53 20.57 10.53 -2.96
C TRP A 53 19.61 11.68 -3.27
N PRO A 54 18.78 11.57 -4.33
CA PRO A 54 17.80 12.59 -4.67
C PRO A 54 16.84 12.89 -3.53
N GLU A 55 16.64 14.17 -3.25
CA GLU A 55 15.60 14.59 -2.30
C GLU A 55 14.22 14.19 -2.82
N THR A 56 13.54 13.40 -2.02
CA THR A 56 12.13 13.13 -2.18
C THR A 56 11.44 14.05 -1.18
N ARG A 57 10.66 15.03 -1.66
CA ARG A 57 9.77 15.83 -0.79
C ARG A 57 8.69 14.90 -0.20
N SER A 58 7.56 15.39 0.31
CA SER A 58 6.45 14.60 0.87
C SER A 58 5.76 13.56 -0.07
N ASN A 59 6.39 13.20 -1.20
CA ASN A 59 5.90 12.27 -2.22
C ASN A 59 6.98 11.26 -2.63
N PHE A 60 6.54 10.09 -3.10
CA PHE A 60 7.39 9.14 -3.80
C PHE A 60 7.81 9.65 -5.18
N LYS A 61 9.06 9.40 -5.54
CA LYS A 61 9.58 9.52 -6.91
C LYS A 61 9.91 8.12 -7.42
N ILE A 62 9.53 7.86 -8.67
CA ILE A 62 9.93 6.64 -9.38
C ILE A 62 11.17 7.00 -10.19
N PHE A 63 12.22 6.23 -10.01
CA PHE A 63 13.45 6.35 -10.77
C PHE A 63 13.64 5.10 -11.64
N GLU A 64 13.95 5.32 -12.91
CA GLU A 64 14.40 4.26 -13.80
C GLU A 64 15.92 4.13 -13.69
N THR A 65 16.38 2.90 -13.59
CA THR A 65 17.79 2.55 -13.49
C THR A 65 18.12 1.45 -14.49
N SER A 66 19.40 1.23 -14.75
CA SER A 66 19.81 0.14 -15.64
C SER A 66 19.41 -1.22 -15.05
N THR A 67 19.11 -2.20 -15.93
CA THR A 67 18.83 -3.58 -15.53
C THR A 67 19.97 -4.18 -14.70
N LEU A 68 21.21 -3.81 -15.02
CA LEU A 68 22.40 -4.23 -14.28
C LEU A 68 22.35 -3.74 -12.82
N ALA A 69 22.13 -2.44 -12.61
CA ALA A 69 22.05 -1.86 -11.27
C ALA A 69 20.86 -2.41 -10.47
N LEU A 70 19.72 -2.63 -11.13
CA LEU A 70 18.55 -3.25 -10.52
C LEU A 70 18.83 -4.70 -10.07
N ASN A 71 19.49 -5.50 -10.91
CA ASN A 71 19.87 -6.86 -10.54
C ASN A 71 20.90 -6.87 -9.42
N GLY A 72 21.83 -5.90 -9.41
CA GLY A 72 22.78 -5.70 -8.32
C GLY A 72 22.08 -5.50 -6.97
N VAL A 73 21.14 -4.56 -6.89
CA VAL A 73 20.39 -4.34 -5.63
C VAL A 73 19.52 -5.54 -5.24
N ARG A 74 18.91 -6.24 -6.20
CA ARG A 74 18.15 -7.47 -5.93
C ARG A 74 19.02 -8.58 -5.32
N ASN A 75 20.25 -8.74 -5.82
CA ASN A 75 21.18 -9.72 -5.30
C ASN A 75 21.61 -9.38 -3.88
N VAL A 76 21.99 -8.13 -3.62
CA VAL A 76 22.37 -7.69 -2.27
C VAL A 76 21.22 -7.83 -1.28
N VAL A 77 19.98 -7.47 -1.67
CA VAL A 77 18.81 -7.68 -0.80
C VAL A 77 18.61 -9.16 -0.49
N ARG A 78 18.77 -10.05 -1.48
CA ARG A 78 18.65 -11.50 -1.28
C ARG A 78 19.73 -12.03 -0.35
N GLU A 79 20.98 -11.62 -0.53
CA GLU A 79 22.12 -12.00 0.32
C GLU A 79 21.93 -11.54 1.76
N VAL A 80 21.51 -10.28 1.95
CA VAL A 80 21.25 -9.73 3.28
C VAL A 80 20.09 -10.46 3.98
N VAL A 81 18.99 -10.74 3.27
CA VAL A 81 17.87 -11.49 3.85
C VAL A 81 18.28 -12.93 4.17
N ALA A 82 19.05 -13.59 3.31
CA ALA A 82 19.58 -14.92 3.56
C ALA A 82 20.47 -14.94 4.81
N ALA A 83 21.46 -14.05 4.88
CA ALA A 83 22.38 -13.95 6.01
C ALA A 83 21.67 -13.55 7.31
N ALA A 84 20.62 -12.71 7.24
CA ALA A 84 19.81 -12.35 8.41
C ALA A 84 18.86 -13.48 8.87
N SER A 85 18.67 -14.52 8.06
CA SER A 85 17.84 -15.69 8.41
C SER A 85 18.64 -16.77 9.14
N GLU A 86 19.98 -16.69 9.13
CA GLU A 86 20.84 -17.61 9.87
C GLU A 86 20.93 -17.22 11.36
N PRO A 87 21.14 -18.19 12.28
CA PRO A 87 21.43 -17.87 13.66
C PRO A 87 22.69 -17.00 13.78
N ILE A 88 22.55 -15.83 14.40
CA ILE A 88 23.66 -14.90 14.61
C ILE A 88 24.08 -14.94 16.08
N ASP A 89 25.38 -15.11 16.33
CA ASP A 89 25.96 -14.92 17.65
C ASP A 89 25.65 -13.48 18.14
N PRO A 90 25.04 -13.30 19.32
CA PRO A 90 24.72 -11.99 19.86
C PRO A 90 25.91 -11.02 19.92
N THR A 91 27.13 -11.52 20.05
CA THR A 91 28.36 -10.73 20.10
C THR A 91 28.76 -10.19 18.72
N GLU A 92 28.44 -10.91 17.65
CA GLU A 92 28.71 -10.52 16.26
C GLU A 92 27.57 -9.70 15.64
N ALA A 93 26.38 -9.74 16.24
CA ALA A 93 25.17 -9.13 15.69
C ALA A 93 25.34 -7.64 15.31
N PRO A 94 25.96 -6.76 16.12
CA PRO A 94 26.14 -5.36 15.75
C PRO A 94 27.03 -5.18 14.51
N LEU A 95 28.11 -5.95 14.42
CA LEU A 95 29.06 -5.89 13.31
C LEU A 95 28.42 -6.40 12.02
N LYS A 96 27.74 -7.55 12.07
CA LYS A 96 27.00 -8.12 10.93
C LYS A 96 25.89 -7.19 10.47
N ALA A 97 25.12 -6.61 11.39
CA ALA A 97 24.08 -5.64 11.06
C ALA A 97 24.65 -4.37 10.38
N ALA A 98 25.78 -3.86 10.86
CA ALA A 98 26.47 -2.74 10.23
C ALA A 98 26.96 -3.08 8.82
N ALA A 99 27.55 -4.26 8.62
CA ALA A 99 28.00 -4.74 7.31
C ALA A 99 26.82 -4.91 6.34
N MET A 100 25.73 -5.56 6.76
CA MET A 100 24.50 -5.68 5.96
C MET A 100 23.94 -4.32 5.56
N LYS A 101 23.93 -3.36 6.50
CA LYS A 101 23.46 -2.00 6.25
C LYS A 101 24.33 -1.28 5.22
N GLU A 102 25.65 -1.36 5.33
CA GLU A 102 26.55 -0.75 4.34
C GLU A 102 26.48 -1.43 2.98
N SER A 103 26.31 -2.75 2.91
CA SER A 103 26.06 -3.46 1.65
C SER A 103 24.77 -2.97 0.98
N LEU A 104 23.68 -2.85 1.74
CA LEU A 104 22.41 -2.28 1.23
C LEU A 104 22.60 -0.85 0.74
N PHE A 105 23.32 -0.02 1.50
CA PHE A 105 23.59 1.34 1.08
C PHE A 105 24.43 1.42 -0.20
N GLY A 106 25.52 0.66 -0.29
CA GLY A 106 26.36 0.62 -1.49
C GLY A 106 25.59 0.13 -2.72
N ALA A 107 24.67 -0.82 -2.55
CA ALA A 107 23.78 -1.26 -3.61
C ALA A 107 22.83 -0.15 -4.10
N VAL A 108 22.27 0.64 -3.17
CA VAL A 108 21.42 1.79 -3.50
C VAL A 108 22.24 2.93 -4.11
N ASP A 109 23.47 3.17 -3.65
CA ASP A 109 24.41 4.12 -4.25
C ASP A 109 24.68 3.77 -5.72
N ALA A 110 24.91 2.49 -6.01
CA ALA A 110 25.12 1.99 -7.37
C ALA A 110 23.89 2.19 -8.27
N VAL A 111 22.68 2.03 -7.73
CA VAL A 111 21.43 2.37 -8.45
C VAL A 111 21.42 3.85 -8.80
N PHE A 112 21.74 4.72 -7.85
CA PHE A 112 21.72 6.15 -8.08
C PHE A 112 22.83 6.66 -9.01
N ALA A 113 24.00 6.03 -8.99
CA ALA A 113 25.07 6.32 -9.92
C ALA A 113 24.71 5.90 -11.37
N ASN A 114 23.79 4.96 -11.53
CA ASN A 114 23.36 4.40 -12.82
C ASN A 114 21.91 4.74 -13.18
N LEU A 115 21.40 5.85 -12.67
CA LEU A 115 20.09 6.35 -13.10
C LEU A 115 20.12 6.58 -14.61
N VAL A 116 19.23 5.88 -15.31
CA VAL A 116 19.07 6.08 -16.74
C VAL A 116 18.22 7.34 -16.88
N SER A 117 18.89 8.47 -17.14
CA SER A 117 18.28 9.78 -17.37
C SER A 117 17.22 9.78 -18.50
N ALA A 118 17.19 8.73 -19.32
CA ALA A 118 16.32 8.62 -20.47
C ALA A 118 14.85 8.40 -20.08
N ARG A 119 14.16 9.49 -19.76
CA ARG A 119 13.02 10.05 -20.52
C ARG A 119 11.95 10.70 -19.64
N TRP A 120 11.80 10.31 -18.37
CA TRP A 120 10.71 10.84 -17.54
C TRP A 120 10.97 10.66 -16.04
N THR A 121 11.25 11.74 -15.30
CA THR A 121 10.66 11.83 -13.96
C THR A 121 9.15 11.96 -14.19
N VAL A 122 8.44 10.85 -14.47
CA VAL A 122 6.98 10.90 -14.51
C VAL A 122 6.59 11.27 -13.09
N ARG A 123 5.99 12.45 -12.89
CA ARG A 123 5.16 12.67 -11.71
C ARG A 123 4.05 11.62 -11.84
N PRO A 124 4.08 10.50 -11.09
CA PRO A 124 3.02 9.49 -11.22
C PRO A 124 1.67 10.07 -10.77
N ASN A 125 1.74 11.21 -10.10
CA ASN A 125 0.65 12.08 -9.77
C ASN A 125 0.53 13.18 -10.85
N ASP A 126 -0.62 13.25 -11.52
CA ASP A 126 -1.27 14.56 -11.54
C ASP A 126 -1.44 14.92 -10.05
N GLU A 127 -0.63 15.85 -9.54
CA GLU A 127 -0.58 16.20 -8.11
C GLU A 127 -1.99 16.43 -7.56
N ARG A 128 -2.88 16.94 -8.42
CA ARG A 128 -4.29 17.13 -8.15
C ARG A 128 -5.04 15.81 -7.93
N GLN A 129 -4.89 14.81 -8.81
CA GLN A 129 -5.58 13.52 -8.71
C GLN A 129 -5.12 12.72 -7.48
N PHE A 130 -3.83 12.79 -7.15
CA PHE A 130 -3.31 12.15 -5.94
C PHE A 130 -3.77 12.87 -4.68
N LYS A 131 -3.77 14.21 -4.69
CA LYS A 131 -4.35 15.00 -3.59
C LYS A 131 -5.82 14.64 -3.38
N ILE A 132 -6.61 14.57 -4.45
CA ILE A 132 -8.00 14.12 -4.40
C ILE A 132 -8.09 12.71 -3.79
N PHE A 133 -7.23 11.77 -4.21
CA PHE A 133 -7.20 10.44 -3.61
C PHE A 133 -6.87 10.45 -2.11
N GLN A 134 -5.92 11.27 -1.68
CA GLN A 134 -5.59 11.46 -0.26
C GLN A 134 -6.77 12.06 0.50
N ASP A 135 -7.48 13.03 -0.08
CA ASP A 135 -8.65 13.65 0.54
C ASP A 135 -9.80 12.64 0.70
N ILE A 136 -10.04 11.81 -0.32
CA ILE A 136 -10.97 10.67 -0.22
C ILE A 136 -10.55 9.74 0.90
N ARG A 137 -9.25 9.38 0.98
CA ARG A 137 -8.75 8.51 2.04
C ARG A 137 -8.90 9.13 3.43
N ALA A 138 -8.61 10.42 3.59
CA ALA A 138 -8.70 11.15 4.84
C ALA A 138 -10.16 11.19 5.32
N LEU A 139 -11.09 11.56 4.44
CA LEU A 139 -12.52 11.56 4.75
C LEU A 139 -13.02 10.18 5.16
N LEU A 140 -12.53 9.13 4.51
CA LEU A 140 -12.90 7.75 4.81
C LEU A 140 -12.14 7.14 5.99
N SER A 141 -11.11 7.78 6.54
CA SER A 141 -10.23 7.19 7.55
C SER A 141 -10.85 7.14 8.96
N GLY A 142 -11.82 8.01 9.25
CA GLY A 142 -12.49 8.07 10.54
C GLY A 142 -13.33 6.84 10.89
N ASP A 143 -13.72 6.73 12.16
CA ASP A 143 -14.75 5.80 12.64
C ASP A 143 -16.13 6.34 12.25
N LEU A 144 -16.50 6.08 11.00
CA LEU A 144 -17.79 6.48 10.46
C LEU A 144 -18.88 5.60 11.08
N ALA A 145 -19.86 6.21 11.74
CA ALA A 145 -20.98 5.51 12.36
C ALA A 145 -22.16 5.25 11.40
N GLN A 146 -22.04 5.69 10.15
CA GLN A 146 -23.10 5.69 9.14
C GLN A 146 -22.63 5.11 7.80
N PRO A 147 -23.54 4.66 6.92
CA PRO A 147 -23.17 4.13 5.63
C PRO A 147 -22.47 5.20 4.78
N ILE A 148 -21.49 4.76 4.00
CA ILE A 148 -20.65 5.65 3.19
C ILE A 148 -21.21 5.75 1.77
N TYR A 149 -21.84 6.85 1.37
CA TYR A 149 -22.37 7.02 0.02
C TYR A 149 -21.44 7.82 -0.90
N SER A 150 -21.38 7.44 -2.17
CA SER A 150 -20.52 8.08 -3.18
C SER A 150 -20.86 9.55 -3.40
N GLU A 151 -22.14 9.87 -3.38
CA GLU A 151 -22.73 11.19 -3.59
C GLU A 151 -22.34 12.14 -2.46
N GLU A 152 -22.33 11.64 -1.22
CA GLU A 152 -21.91 12.41 -0.04
C GLU A 152 -20.43 12.73 -0.09
N ILE A 153 -19.59 11.74 -0.42
CA ILE A 153 -18.14 11.95 -0.60
C ILE A 153 -17.89 12.97 -1.71
N ALA A 154 -18.59 12.84 -2.84
CA ALA A 154 -18.45 13.73 -3.98
C ALA A 154 -18.83 15.16 -3.60
N ARG A 155 -19.97 15.34 -2.89
CA ARG A 155 -20.42 16.64 -2.39
C ARG A 155 -19.42 17.25 -1.39
N GLU A 156 -18.97 16.48 -0.40
CA GLU A 156 -18.03 16.93 0.63
C GLU A 156 -16.70 17.43 0.02
N LEU A 157 -16.23 16.77 -1.03
CA LEU A 157 -14.98 17.09 -1.70
C LEU A 157 -15.13 18.08 -2.88
N GLY A 158 -16.35 18.51 -3.20
CA GLY A 158 -16.62 19.37 -4.36
C GLY A 158 -16.27 18.71 -5.71
N LEU A 159 -16.50 17.40 -5.82
CA LEU A 159 -16.17 16.57 -7.00
C LEU A 159 -17.43 15.99 -7.63
N SER A 160 -17.34 15.59 -8.89
CA SER A 160 -18.35 14.71 -9.48
C SER A 160 -18.14 13.25 -9.01
N VAL A 161 -19.21 12.46 -8.93
CA VAL A 161 -19.13 11.01 -8.67
C VAL A 161 -18.26 10.30 -9.71
N ARG A 162 -18.28 10.78 -10.97
CA ARG A 162 -17.40 10.28 -12.04
C ARG A 162 -15.92 10.48 -11.69
N THR A 163 -15.53 11.68 -11.26
CA THR A 163 -14.15 11.97 -10.83
C THR A 163 -13.74 11.08 -9.66
N LEU A 164 -14.62 10.91 -8.67
CA LEU A 164 -14.39 10.01 -7.54
C LEU A 164 -14.16 8.57 -8.00
N HIS A 165 -14.95 8.09 -8.97
CA HIS A 165 -14.79 6.76 -9.55
C HIS A 165 -13.47 6.59 -10.29
N ASP A 166 -13.11 7.56 -11.15
CA ASP A 166 -11.88 7.53 -11.94
C ASP A 166 -10.63 7.54 -11.04
N VAL A 167 -10.62 8.39 -10.01
CA VAL A 167 -9.55 8.45 -9.02
C VAL A 167 -9.42 7.12 -8.28
N VAL A 168 -10.50 6.59 -7.72
CA VAL A 168 -10.44 5.32 -6.97
C VAL A 168 -10.02 4.17 -7.87
N ARG A 169 -10.53 4.09 -9.11
CA ARG A 169 -10.11 3.06 -10.07
C ARG A 169 -8.62 3.17 -10.39
N ARG A 170 -8.12 4.39 -10.62
CA ARG A 170 -6.71 4.65 -10.91
C ARG A 170 -5.80 4.24 -9.76
N TYR A 171 -6.12 4.67 -8.54
CA TYR A 171 -5.22 4.49 -7.38
C TYR A 171 -5.46 3.22 -6.58
N ARG A 172 -6.60 2.52 -6.72
CA ARG A 172 -6.88 1.26 -6.02
C ARG A 172 -7.07 0.05 -6.94
N GLY A 173 -7.16 0.26 -8.25
CA GLY A 173 -7.33 -0.83 -9.21
C GLY A 173 -8.71 -1.50 -9.17
N MET A 174 -9.67 -0.89 -8.48
CA MET A 174 -11.02 -1.43 -8.31
C MET A 174 -12.07 -0.35 -8.44
N SER A 175 -13.32 -0.74 -8.71
CA SER A 175 -14.43 0.20 -8.77
C SER A 175 -14.65 0.90 -7.42
N LEU A 176 -15.20 2.12 -7.47
CA LEU A 176 -15.58 2.86 -6.27
C LEU A 176 -16.54 2.04 -5.39
N HIS A 177 -17.52 1.40 -6.00
CA HIS A 177 -18.49 0.57 -5.27
C HIS A 177 -17.81 -0.56 -4.48
N ARG A 178 -16.88 -1.29 -5.11
CA ARG A 178 -16.11 -2.35 -4.43
C ARG A 178 -15.26 -1.76 -3.30
N TYR A 179 -14.62 -0.62 -3.53
CA TYR A 179 -13.80 0.07 -2.53
C TYR A 179 -14.62 0.48 -1.30
N LEU A 180 -15.76 1.13 -1.49
CA LEU A 180 -16.65 1.55 -0.39
C LEU A 180 -17.25 0.35 0.33
N ARG A 181 -17.64 -0.71 -0.39
CA ARG A 181 -18.14 -1.95 0.21
C ARG A 181 -17.11 -2.63 1.11
N LEU A 182 -15.84 -2.69 0.67
CA LEU A 182 -14.74 -3.20 1.50
C LEU A 182 -14.51 -2.34 2.75
N ARG A 183 -14.61 -1.00 2.62
CA ARG A 183 -14.50 -0.10 3.79
C ARG A 183 -15.63 -0.34 4.79
N ARG A 184 -16.88 -0.50 4.32
CA ARG A 184 -18.03 -0.83 5.17
C ARG A 184 -17.85 -2.18 5.88
N LEU A 185 -17.39 -3.22 5.18
CA LEU A 185 -17.08 -4.52 5.80
C LEU A 185 -16.04 -4.40 6.91
N TRP A 186 -15.00 -3.58 6.71
CA TRP A 186 -13.97 -3.34 7.73
C TRP A 186 -14.52 -2.60 8.95
N LEU A 187 -15.36 -1.58 8.76
CA LEU A 187 -16.01 -0.85 9.85
C LEU A 187 -16.95 -1.75 10.66
N VAL A 188 -17.74 -2.60 9.98
CA VAL A 188 -18.53 -3.64 10.64
C VAL A 188 -17.64 -4.52 11.52
N ARG A 189 -16.54 -5.04 10.98
CA ARG A 189 -15.60 -5.87 11.74
C ARG A 189 -15.04 -5.16 12.98
N GLN A 190 -14.69 -3.87 12.87
CA GLN A 190 -14.25 -3.08 14.02
C GLN A 190 -15.32 -3.00 15.11
N ARG A 191 -16.58 -2.72 14.74
CA ARG A 191 -17.69 -2.65 15.69
C ARG A 191 -18.00 -4.00 16.33
N LEU A 192 -17.91 -5.09 15.58
CA LEU A 192 -18.09 -6.44 16.13
C LEU A 192 -16.96 -6.79 17.11
N LEU A 193 -15.70 -6.45 16.79
CA LEU A 193 -14.56 -6.65 17.69
C LEU A 193 -14.63 -5.79 18.95
N ALA A 194 -15.31 -4.65 18.89
CA ALA A 194 -15.60 -3.80 20.05
C ALA A 194 -16.79 -4.30 20.90
N GLY A 195 -17.35 -5.48 20.59
CA GLY A 195 -18.36 -6.11 21.43
C GLY A 195 -19.81 -5.68 21.15
N ALA A 196 -20.15 -5.28 19.93
CA ALA A 196 -21.51 -4.85 19.58
C ALA A 196 -22.64 -5.84 19.97
N ASP A 197 -23.87 -5.36 20.11
CA ASP A 197 -24.98 -6.20 20.58
C ASP A 197 -25.49 -7.20 19.54
N SER A 198 -25.40 -6.86 18.25
CA SER A 198 -25.99 -7.66 17.18
C SER A 198 -25.28 -7.48 15.85
N VAL A 199 -24.90 -8.60 15.23
CA VAL A 199 -24.39 -8.64 13.85
C VAL A 199 -25.37 -7.98 12.89
N LYS A 200 -26.67 -8.30 13.01
CA LYS A 200 -27.72 -7.77 12.14
C LYS A 200 -27.82 -6.25 12.27
N ALA A 201 -27.86 -5.74 13.50
CA ALA A 201 -27.98 -4.30 13.75
C ALA A 201 -26.79 -3.54 13.16
N VAL A 202 -25.57 -4.03 13.38
CA VAL A 202 -24.34 -3.43 12.83
C VAL A 202 -24.35 -3.50 11.30
N ALA A 203 -24.67 -4.65 10.70
CA ALA A 203 -24.70 -4.78 9.24
C ALA A 203 -25.67 -3.77 8.59
N LEU A 204 -26.88 -3.62 9.14
CA LEU A 204 -27.88 -2.66 8.66
C LEU A 204 -27.41 -1.21 8.85
N ALA A 205 -26.80 -0.89 10.00
CA ALA A 205 -26.25 0.45 10.26
C ALA A 205 -25.17 0.87 9.26
N PHE A 206 -24.45 -0.09 8.66
CA PHE A 206 -23.46 0.15 7.61
C PHE A 206 -24.00 -0.03 6.19
N GLY A 207 -25.32 -0.15 6.02
CA GLY A 207 -26.00 -0.18 4.73
C GLY A 207 -26.01 -1.55 4.04
N PHE A 208 -25.87 -2.65 4.79
CA PHE A 208 -26.03 -4.00 4.27
C PHE A 208 -27.46 -4.50 4.46
N TRP A 209 -28.32 -4.29 3.48
CA TRP A 209 -29.73 -4.69 3.52
C TRP A 209 -29.97 -6.18 3.24
N HIS A 210 -29.06 -6.83 2.50
CA HIS A 210 -29.13 -8.25 2.17
C HIS A 210 -28.16 -9.07 3.04
N LEU A 211 -28.63 -9.53 4.20
CA LEU A 211 -27.78 -10.16 5.22
C LEU A 211 -27.05 -11.43 4.74
N SER A 212 -27.64 -12.22 3.85
CA SER A 212 -27.02 -13.42 3.29
C SER A 212 -25.81 -13.10 2.40
N ASP A 213 -25.95 -12.09 1.53
CA ASP A 213 -24.87 -11.59 0.67
C ASP A 213 -23.76 -10.90 1.50
N PHE A 214 -24.15 -10.11 2.50
CA PHE A 214 -23.23 -9.55 3.48
C PHE A 214 -22.41 -10.64 4.17
N SER A 215 -23.06 -11.68 4.71
CA SER A 215 -22.38 -12.73 5.48
C SER A 215 -21.41 -13.52 4.60
N ARG A 216 -21.79 -13.78 3.34
CA ARG A 216 -20.90 -14.40 2.34
C ARG A 216 -19.70 -13.51 2.05
N SER A 217 -19.93 -12.25 1.70
CA SER A 217 -18.86 -11.31 1.34
C SER A 217 -17.93 -10.99 2.53
N TYR A 218 -18.47 -11.00 3.75
CA TYR A 218 -17.69 -10.84 4.98
C TYR A 218 -16.74 -12.04 5.16
N ARG A 219 -17.25 -13.27 5.06
CA ARG A 219 -16.44 -14.48 5.17
C ARG A 219 -15.39 -14.58 4.06
N ASP A 220 -15.76 -14.29 2.82
CA ASP A 220 -14.82 -14.27 1.70
C ASP A 220 -13.68 -13.26 1.93
N ARG A 221 -13.96 -12.17 2.66
CA ARG A 221 -12.97 -11.12 2.94
C ARG A 221 -12.09 -11.41 4.16
N PHE A 222 -12.65 -11.98 5.22
CA PHE A 222 -11.97 -12.10 6.52
C PHE A 222 -11.65 -13.54 6.93
N GLY A 223 -12.11 -14.55 6.18
CA GLY A 223 -11.92 -15.96 6.49
C GLY A 223 -12.77 -16.49 7.65
N GLU A 224 -13.69 -15.67 8.18
CA GLU A 224 -14.53 -15.98 9.35
C GLU A 224 -15.93 -15.38 9.17
N ALA A 225 -16.93 -15.94 9.84
CA ALA A 225 -18.27 -15.39 9.90
C ALA A 225 -18.33 -14.15 10.81
N PRO A 226 -19.28 -13.21 10.56
CA PRO A 226 -19.48 -12.05 11.43
C PRO A 226 -19.77 -12.43 12.89
N SER A 227 -20.51 -13.53 13.12
CA SER A 227 -20.83 -14.02 14.46
C SER A 227 -19.58 -14.45 15.24
N GLU A 228 -18.64 -15.13 14.58
CA GLU A 228 -17.37 -15.56 15.18
C GLU A 228 -16.52 -14.34 15.56
N THR A 229 -16.50 -13.31 14.71
CA THR A 229 -15.84 -12.04 15.03
C THR A 229 -16.44 -11.40 16.28
N LEU A 230 -17.77 -11.36 16.37
CA LEU A 230 -18.47 -10.75 17.50
C LEU A 230 -18.23 -11.52 18.79
N GLU A 231 -18.30 -12.83 18.75
CA GLU A 231 -18.02 -13.68 19.90
C GLU A 231 -16.60 -13.45 20.42
N ARG A 232 -15.61 -13.35 19.54
CA ARG A 232 -14.24 -12.98 19.92
C ARG A 232 -14.16 -11.57 20.52
N GLY A 233 -14.92 -10.63 19.99
CA GLY A 233 -14.99 -9.26 20.51
C GLY A 233 -15.52 -9.20 21.95
N ARG A 234 -16.51 -10.02 22.30
CA ARG A 234 -17.11 -10.08 23.64
C ARG A 234 -16.29 -10.81 24.70
N ARG A 235 -15.32 -11.63 24.27
CA ARG A 235 -14.42 -12.37 25.16
C ARG A 235 -13.18 -11.56 25.58
N ARG A 236 -12.97 -10.38 24.99
CA ARG A 236 -11.88 -9.45 25.31
C ARG A 236 -12.37 -8.42 26.30
#